data_AF-A0A9N9F9S2-F1
#
_entry.id   AF-A0A9N9F9S2-F1
#
_cell.length_a   1.000
_cell.length_b   1.000
_cell.length_c   1.000
_cell.angle_alpha   90.00
_cell.angle_beta   90.00
_cell.angle_gamma   90.00
#
_symmetry.space_group_name_H-M   'P 1'
#
loop_
_entity.id
_entity.type
_entity.pdbx_description
1 polymer ?
#
loop_
_entity_poly.entity_id
_entity_poly.type
_entity_poly.pdbx_seq_one_letter_code
_entity_poly.pdbx_strand_id
1 'polypeptide(L)'
;MSNEINETKETVEKRLKKRNIKRAKVLGAYSEEEDRQLLNLFSQYSNKINKWRMFGDKLKRNHKSVRERYVNHLDPTIDKDPLTEDEKLKINSLQDDPSYYKKWAKIAEEFCLKKCGYYTYSSK
;
A
#
# COMPACT_ATOMS: atom_id res chain seq x y z
N MET A 1 -11.39 40.98 -18.44
CA MET A 1 -11.99 39.75 -17.87
C MET A 1 -11.57 38.52 -18.67
N SER A 2 -10.26 38.35 -18.92
CA SER A 2 -9.75 37.32 -19.86
C SER A 2 -8.42 36.66 -19.44
N ASN A 3 -7.82 37.09 -18.33
CA ASN A 3 -6.50 36.59 -17.91
C ASN A 3 -6.57 35.44 -16.88
N GLU A 4 -7.69 35.23 -16.20
CA GLU A 4 -7.84 34.17 -15.18
C GLU A 4 -8.12 32.77 -15.76
N ILE A 5 -8.61 32.69 -17.00
CA ILE A 5 -8.95 31.41 -17.66
C ILE A 5 -7.69 30.72 -18.24
N ASN A 6 -6.60 31.46 -18.44
CA ASN A 6 -5.36 30.93 -19.03
C ASN A 6 -4.44 30.27 -17.99
N GLU A 7 -4.43 30.73 -16.73
CA GLU A 7 -3.61 30.14 -15.65
C GLU A 7 -4.06 28.74 -15.25
N THR A 8 -5.38 28.47 -15.32
CA THR A 8 -5.97 27.18 -14.94
C THR A 8 -5.75 26.09 -15.99
N LYS A 9 -5.77 26.44 -17.28
CA LYS A 9 -5.50 25.49 -18.37
C LYS A 9 -4.04 25.04 -18.36
N GLU A 10 -3.11 25.96 -18.15
CA GLU A 10 -1.68 25.66 -18.07
C GLU A 10 -1.33 24.74 -16.90
N THR A 11 -1.97 24.92 -15.73
CA THR A 11 -1.75 24.07 -14.56
C THR A 11 -2.35 22.66 -14.73
N VAL A 12 -3.50 22.55 -15.38
CA VAL A 12 -4.10 21.24 -15.74
C VAL A 12 -3.24 20.52 -16.77
N GLU A 13 -2.76 21.21 -17.80
CA GLU A 13 -1.91 20.64 -18.84
C GLU A 13 -0.53 20.22 -18.29
N LYS A 14 0.05 21.01 -17.37
CA LYS A 14 1.27 20.64 -16.61
C LYS A 14 1.06 19.39 -15.75
N ARG A 15 -0.12 19.20 -15.15
CA ARG A 15 -0.50 17.98 -14.41
C ARG A 15 -0.67 16.76 -15.33
N LEU A 16 -1.22 16.95 -16.54
CA LEU A 16 -1.40 15.88 -17.52
C LEU A 16 -0.07 15.49 -18.19
N LYS A 17 0.82 16.43 -18.50
CA LYS A 17 2.17 16.15 -19.04
C LYS A 17 3.08 15.43 -18.04
N LYS A 18 2.92 15.66 -16.73
CA LYS A 18 3.63 14.92 -15.68
C LYS A 18 3.25 13.44 -15.57
N ARG A 19 2.16 12.99 -16.22
CA ARG A 19 1.73 11.57 -16.25
C ARG A 19 2.43 10.75 -17.34
N ASN A 20 3.28 11.34 -18.17
CA ASN A 20 4.18 10.61 -19.07
C ASN A 20 5.45 10.11 -18.37
N ILE A 21 5.33 9.70 -17.10
CA ILE A 21 6.38 8.96 -16.41
C ILE A 21 6.39 7.58 -17.04
N LYS A 22 7.49 7.25 -17.75
CA LYS A 22 7.82 5.93 -18.29
C LYS A 22 7.14 4.85 -17.44
N ARG A 23 6.15 4.13 -17.99
CA ARG A 23 5.49 3.02 -17.29
C ARG A 23 6.58 2.14 -16.70
N ALA A 24 6.68 2.10 -15.37
CA ALA A 24 7.62 1.22 -14.70
C ALA A 24 7.35 -0.19 -15.23
N LYS A 25 8.41 -0.89 -15.66
CA LYS A 25 8.32 -2.26 -16.15
C LYS A 25 7.49 -3.06 -15.14
N VAL A 26 6.31 -3.51 -15.55
CA VAL A 26 5.45 -4.34 -14.72
C VAL A 26 6.15 -5.68 -14.61
N LEU A 27 6.89 -5.85 -13.51
CA LEU A 27 7.48 -7.13 -13.17
C LEU A 27 6.34 -8.06 -12.71
N GLY A 28 6.41 -9.34 -13.06
CA GLY A 28 5.33 -10.32 -12.87
C GLY A 28 5.05 -10.69 -11.40
N ALA A 29 4.50 -11.87 -11.15
CA ALA A 29 4.35 -12.38 -9.78
C ALA A 29 5.70 -12.41 -9.05
N TYR A 30 5.65 -12.36 -7.71
CA TYR A 30 6.83 -12.56 -6.88
C TYR A 30 7.12 -14.06 -6.81
N SER A 31 8.38 -14.44 -7.02
CA SER A 31 8.83 -15.81 -6.75
C SER A 31 9.08 -16.03 -5.26
N GLU A 32 9.12 -17.30 -4.84
CA GLU A 32 9.50 -17.66 -3.48
C GLU A 32 10.90 -17.14 -3.11
N GLU A 33 11.78 -17.00 -4.10
CA GLU A 33 13.16 -16.56 -3.92
C GLU A 33 13.19 -15.06 -3.59
N GLU A 34 12.37 -14.27 -4.28
CA GLU A 34 12.17 -12.85 -3.99
C GLU A 34 11.54 -12.67 -2.60
N ASP A 35 10.60 -13.52 -2.21
CA ASP A 35 9.99 -13.48 -0.88
C ASP A 35 11.00 -13.81 0.22
N ARG A 36 11.81 -14.86 0.06
CA ARG A 36 12.88 -15.20 1.02
C ARG A 36 13.89 -14.06 1.15
N GLN A 37 14.27 -13.43 0.04
CA GLN A 37 15.15 -12.27 0.07
C GLN A 37 14.50 -11.08 0.81
N LEU A 38 13.21 -10.82 0.56
CA LEU A 38 12.48 -9.75 1.21
C LEU A 38 12.35 -9.97 2.72
N LEU A 39 12.02 -11.19 3.15
CA LEU A 39 11.97 -11.57 4.57
C LEU A 39 13.34 -11.38 5.25
N ASN A 40 14.43 -11.81 4.61
CA ASN A 40 15.78 -11.64 5.13
C ASN A 40 16.16 -10.15 5.26
N LEU A 41 15.86 -9.35 4.24
CA LEU A 41 16.09 -7.91 4.28
C LEU A 41 15.28 -7.22 5.37
N PHE A 42 14.02 -7.63 5.57
CA PHE A 42 13.19 -7.09 6.63
C PHE A 42 13.74 -7.45 8.02
N SER A 43 14.15 -8.71 8.23
CA SER A 43 14.78 -9.15 9.48
C SER A 43 16.00 -8.29 9.86
N GLN A 44 16.84 -7.94 8.87
CA GLN A 44 18.06 -7.16 9.10
C GLN A 44 17.82 -5.65 9.25
N TYR A 45 16.78 -5.10 8.61
CA TYR A 45 16.62 -3.65 8.43
C TYR A 45 15.22 -3.12 8.78
N SER A 46 14.46 -3.86 9.59
CA SER A 46 13.08 -3.54 10.00
C SER A 46 12.95 -2.14 10.62
N ASN A 47 13.96 -1.68 11.35
CA ASN A 47 14.00 -0.39 12.04
C ASN A 47 14.36 0.81 11.15
N LYS A 48 14.75 0.60 9.88
CA LYS A 48 15.15 1.72 8.99
C LYS A 48 13.94 2.43 8.37
N ILE A 49 13.97 3.76 8.36
CA ILE A 49 12.91 4.62 7.79
C ILE A 49 12.75 4.40 6.27
N ASN A 50 13.87 4.32 5.54
CA ASN A 50 13.88 4.18 4.07
C ASN A 50 14.00 2.72 3.58
N LYS A 51 13.64 1.74 4.42
CA LYS A 51 13.85 0.31 4.15
C LYS A 51 13.24 -0.16 2.82
N TRP A 52 12.02 0.26 2.50
CA TRP A 52 11.33 -0.17 1.28
C TRP A 52 12.03 0.26 0.00
N ARG A 53 12.60 1.47 0.00
CA ARG A 53 13.39 1.97 -1.14
C ARG A 53 14.63 1.11 -1.34
N MET A 54 15.37 0.87 -0.26
CA MET A 54 16.54 0.01 -0.25
C MET A 54 16.23 -1.43 -0.67
N PHE A 55 15.08 -1.98 -0.24
CA PHE A 55 14.67 -3.33 -0.62
C PHE A 55 14.29 -3.41 -2.10
N GLY A 56 13.60 -2.39 -2.63
CA GLY A 56 13.30 -2.26 -4.05
C GLY A 56 14.54 -2.25 -4.92
N ASP A 57 15.57 -1.51 -4.52
CA ASP A 57 16.83 -1.43 -5.27
C ASP A 57 17.60 -2.76 -5.30
N LYS A 58 17.48 -3.57 -4.23
CA LYS A 58 18.06 -4.92 -4.15
C LYS A 58 17.26 -5.95 -4.95
N LEU A 59 15.94 -5.96 -4.81
CA LEU A 59 15.03 -6.87 -5.52
C LEU A 59 14.78 -6.46 -6.98
N LYS A 60 15.32 -5.32 -7.42
CA LYS A 60 15.05 -4.70 -8.73
C LYS A 60 13.55 -4.50 -8.99
N ARG A 61 12.80 -4.21 -7.93
CA ARG A 61 11.35 -4.01 -7.91
C ARG A 61 11.01 -2.62 -7.43
N ASN A 62 9.83 -2.10 -7.79
CA ASN A 62 9.35 -0.83 -7.25
C ASN A 62 9.15 -0.96 -5.73
N HIS A 63 9.73 -0.05 -4.94
CA HIS A 63 9.61 -0.02 -3.48
C HIS A 63 8.15 -0.07 -2.98
N LYS A 64 7.20 0.48 -3.72
CA LYS A 64 5.77 0.41 -3.39
C LYS A 64 5.25 -1.03 -3.49
N SER A 65 5.62 -1.73 -4.56
CA SER A 65 5.29 -3.14 -4.76
C SER A 65 5.92 -4.03 -3.68
N VAL A 66 7.17 -3.73 -3.31
CA VAL A 66 7.87 -4.47 -2.25
C VAL A 66 7.19 -4.30 -0.90
N ARG A 67 6.82 -3.06 -0.55
CA ARG A 67 6.03 -2.81 0.67
C ARG A 67 4.72 -3.59 0.62
N GLU A 68 3.96 -3.47 -0.46
CA GLU A 68 2.67 -4.15 -0.65
C GLU A 68 2.79 -5.66 -0.47
N ARG A 69 3.80 -6.28 -1.11
CA ARG A 69 4.07 -7.71 -0.99
C ARG A 69 4.31 -8.11 0.46
N TYR A 70 5.09 -7.32 1.19
CA TYR A 70 5.37 -7.62 2.59
C TYR A 70 4.11 -7.48 3.46
N VAL A 71 3.49 -6.28 3.45
CA VAL A 71 2.40 -5.95 4.38
C VAL A 71 1.13 -6.77 4.19
N ASN A 72 0.92 -7.34 3.00
CA ASN A 72 -0.29 -8.11 2.70
C ASN A 72 -0.07 -9.63 2.65
N HIS A 73 1.17 -10.11 2.52
CA HIS A 73 1.41 -11.55 2.30
C HIS A 73 2.52 -12.16 3.15
N LEU A 74 3.58 -11.41 3.45
CA LEU A 74 4.77 -11.95 4.11
C LEU A 74 4.89 -11.57 5.59
N ASP A 75 4.21 -10.52 6.03
CA ASP A 75 4.25 -10.13 7.44
C ASP A 75 3.68 -11.29 8.30
N PRO A 76 4.47 -11.87 9.22
CA PRO A 76 4.03 -13.00 10.03
C PRO A 76 2.89 -12.66 10.97
N THR A 77 2.57 -11.37 11.18
CA THR A 77 1.39 -10.98 11.97
C THR A 77 0.08 -11.06 11.20
N ILE A 78 0.12 -11.38 9.90
CA ILE A 78 -1.07 -11.55 9.09
C ILE A 78 -1.70 -12.89 9.41
N ASP A 79 -2.94 -12.84 9.88
CA ASP A 79 -3.77 -14.02 10.01
C ASP A 79 -4.19 -14.52 8.62
N LYS A 80 -3.98 -15.81 8.38
CA LYS A 80 -4.31 -16.50 7.12
C LYS A 80 -5.47 -17.48 7.30
N ASP A 81 -6.01 -17.58 8.51
CA ASP A 81 -7.16 -18.41 8.78
C ASP A 81 -8.42 -17.84 8.10
N PRO A 82 -9.40 -18.70 7.79
CA PRO A 82 -10.66 -18.24 7.24
C PRO A 82 -11.36 -17.30 8.23
N LEU A 83 -11.98 -16.24 7.70
CA LEU A 83 -12.81 -15.34 8.52
C LEU A 83 -13.89 -16.13 9.27
N THR A 84 -13.99 -15.88 10.57
CA THR A 84 -15.05 -16.40 11.42
C THR A 84 -16.40 -15.77 11.07
N GLU A 85 -17.50 -16.41 11.46
CA GLU A 85 -18.83 -15.86 11.20
C GLU A 85 -19.05 -14.50 11.87
N ASP A 86 -18.52 -14.32 13.09
CA ASP A 86 -18.59 -13.04 13.81
C ASP A 86 -17.84 -11.92 13.07
N GLU A 87 -16.66 -12.22 12.51
CA GLU A 87 -15.92 -11.27 11.70
C GLU A 87 -16.64 -10.91 10.41
N LYS A 88 -17.22 -11.89 9.72
CA LYS A 88 -18.03 -11.66 8.52
C LYS A 88 -19.22 -10.76 8.82
N LEU A 89 -19.94 -11.02 9.91
CA LEU A 89 -21.07 -10.20 10.35
C LEU A 89 -20.63 -8.76 10.67
N LYS A 90 -19.51 -8.59 11.37
CA LYS A 90 -18.94 -7.27 11.67
C LYS A 90 -18.51 -6.53 10.40
N ILE A 91 -17.88 -7.21 9.43
CA ILE A 91 -17.49 -6.60 8.14
C ILE A 91 -18.72 -6.11 7.37
N ASN A 92 -19.78 -6.93 7.30
CA ASN A 92 -21.02 -6.57 6.61
C ASN A 92 -21.69 -5.36 7.29
N SER A 93 -21.82 -5.39 8.62
CA SER A 93 -22.37 -4.29 9.40
C SER A 93 -21.60 -2.97 9.19
N LEU A 94 -20.26 -3.03 9.17
CA LEU A 94 -19.44 -1.86 8.88
C LEU A 94 -19.57 -1.38 7.43
N GLN A 95 -19.77 -2.26 6.45
CA GLN A 95 -20.00 -1.83 5.08
C GLN A 95 -21.36 -1.13 4.89
N ASP A 96 -22.37 -1.52 5.66
CA ASP A 96 -23.69 -0.88 5.61
C ASP A 96 -23.71 0.52 6.26
N ASP A 97 -22.76 0.82 7.15
CA ASP A 97 -22.60 2.15 7.74
C ASP A 97 -22.00 3.14 6.71
N PRO A 98 -22.69 4.26 6.38
CA PRO A 98 -22.17 5.31 5.49
C PRO A 98 -20.79 5.87 5.90
N SER A 99 -20.45 5.80 7.18
CA SER A 99 -19.17 6.25 7.75
C SER A 99 -18.00 5.35 7.32
N TYR A 100 -18.27 4.10 6.95
CA TYR A 100 -17.30 3.05 6.64
C TYR A 100 -17.47 2.45 5.22
N TYR A 101 -18.60 2.72 4.54
CA TYR A 101 -18.86 2.27 3.18
C TYR A 101 -17.68 2.52 2.22
N LYS A 102 -17.20 1.45 1.56
CA LYS A 102 -16.04 1.44 0.65
C LYS A 102 -14.69 1.86 1.29
N LYS A 103 -14.61 2.00 2.61
CA LYS A 103 -13.37 2.35 3.34
C LYS A 103 -12.71 1.11 3.90
N TRP A 104 -12.30 0.18 3.03
CA TRP A 104 -11.71 -1.10 3.41
C TRP A 104 -10.51 -0.99 4.36
N ALA A 105 -9.64 0.00 4.15
CA ALA A 105 -8.52 0.24 5.07
C ALA A 105 -9.01 0.55 6.50
N LYS A 106 -10.03 1.41 6.63
CA LYS A 106 -10.63 1.77 7.92
C LYS A 106 -11.33 0.58 8.57
N ILE A 107 -12.03 -0.24 7.77
CA ILE A 107 -12.64 -1.47 8.27
C ILE A 107 -11.57 -2.45 8.76
N ALA A 108 -10.50 -2.65 8.00
CA ALA A 108 -9.40 -3.53 8.40
C ALA A 108 -8.71 -3.06 9.71
N GLU A 109 -8.64 -1.75 9.95
CA GLU A 109 -8.15 -1.19 11.22
C GLU A 109 -8.97 -1.65 12.43
N GLU A 110 -10.27 -1.88 12.29
CA GLU A 110 -11.16 -2.37 13.37
C GLU A 110 -10.88 -3.82 13.80
N PHE A 111 -10.08 -4.56 13.02
CA PHE A 111 -9.67 -5.94 13.30
C PHE A 111 -8.19 -6.03 13.69
N CYS A 112 -7.40 -4.97 13.44
CA CYS A 112 -5.98 -4.99 13.71
C CYS A 112 -5.69 -4.74 15.20
N LEU A 113 -5.45 -5.79 15.97
CA LEU A 113 -5.13 -5.72 17.40
C LEU A 113 -3.80 -5.00 17.72
N LYS A 114 -2.92 -4.84 16.73
CA LYS A 114 -1.61 -4.19 16.88
C LYS A 114 -1.58 -2.92 16.05
N LYS A 115 -1.61 -1.75 16.70
CA LYS A 115 -1.10 -0.50 16.10
C LYS A 115 0.41 -0.66 15.94
N CYS A 116 0.82 -1.38 14.91
CA CYS A 116 2.22 -1.65 14.65
C CYS A 116 2.86 -0.32 14.23
N GLY A 117 3.65 0.28 15.13
CA GLY A 117 4.28 1.60 14.98
C GLY A 117 5.25 1.72 13.79
N TYR A 118 5.36 0.69 12.95
CA TYR A 118 6.20 0.64 11.76
C TYR A 118 5.47 1.01 10.46
N TYR A 119 4.14 1.11 10.48
CA TYR A 119 3.34 1.37 9.29
C TYR A 119 2.46 2.60 9.50
N THR A 120 3.02 3.79 9.30
CA THR A 120 2.17 4.96 9.04
C THR A 120 1.50 4.75 7.68
N TYR A 121 0.21 4.44 7.69
CA TYR A 121 -0.62 4.58 6.49
C TYR A 121 -0.63 6.06 6.15
N SER A 122 0.23 6.45 5.21
CA SER A 122 0.18 7.78 4.62
C SER A 122 -1.07 7.82 3.75
N SER A 123 -2.16 8.30 4.34
CA SER A 123 -3.37 8.69 3.64
C SER A 123 -2.96 9.60 2.48
N LYS A 124 -3.33 9.20 1.26
CA LYS A 124 -3.23 10.06 0.08
C LYS A 124 -4.38 11.04 0.05
#